data_AF-A0A3B9EAS4-F1
#
_entry.id   AF-A0A3B9EAS4-F1
#
_cell.length_a   1.000
_cell.length_b   1.000
_cell.length_c   1.000
_cell.angle_alpha   90.00
_cell.angle_beta   90.00
_cell.angle_gamma   90.00
#
_symmetry.space_group_name_H-M   'P 1'
#
loop_
_entity.id
_entity.type
_entity.pdbx_description
1 polymer ?
#
loop_
_entity_poly.entity_id
_entity_poly.type
_entity_poly.pdbx_seq_one_letter_code
_entity_poly.pdbx_strand_id
1 'polypeptide(L)'
;MADKDLKLIGQRIKKLRKDAGFTQDKLAVKASIHEKYIGQIERGEINTTIETISRIANALNVTIADIFNISEGPERKKKIIIEITDKLSKQSIEKLDLVNRVVKEICE
;
A
#
# COMPACT_ATOMS: atom_id res chain seq x y z
N MET A 1 16.63 15.60 2.50
CA MET A 1 15.85 14.63 3.29
C MET A 1 14.69 14.19 2.40
N ALA A 2 14.72 12.99 1.85
CA ALA A 2 13.65 12.52 0.97
C ALA A 2 12.33 12.49 1.75
N ASP A 3 11.29 13.09 1.18
CA ASP A 3 9.95 13.16 1.75
C ASP A 3 9.45 11.76 2.12
N LYS A 4 8.88 11.64 3.32
CA LYS A 4 8.35 10.37 3.86
C LYS A 4 7.33 9.77 2.88
N ASP A 5 6.53 10.60 2.22
CA ASP A 5 5.49 10.17 1.31
C ASP A 5 6.07 9.65 -0.01
N LEU A 6 7.13 10.27 -0.53
CA LEU A 6 7.84 9.80 -1.73
C LEU A 6 8.45 8.41 -1.52
N LYS A 7 9.06 8.16 -0.36
CA LYS A 7 9.58 6.83 -0.03
C LYS A 7 8.48 5.79 0.04
N LEU A 8 7.35 6.13 0.64
CA LEU A 8 6.25 5.22 0.85
C LEU A 8 5.57 4.84 -0.48
N ILE A 9 5.35 5.83 -1.36
CA ILE A 9 4.87 5.61 -2.73
C ILE A 9 5.89 4.79 -3.54
N GLY A 10 7.18 5.14 -3.47
CA GLY A 10 8.25 4.41 -4.16
C GLY A 10 8.31 2.94 -3.76
N GLN A 11 8.17 2.64 -2.47
CA GLN A 11 8.09 1.28 -1.95
C GLN A 11 6.85 0.54 -2.45
N ARG A 12 5.70 1.22 -2.53
CA ARG A 12 4.46 0.64 -3.05
C ARG A 12 4.58 0.28 -4.54
N ILE A 13 5.16 1.18 -5.36
CA ILE A 13 5.47 0.90 -6.77
C ILE A 13 6.40 -0.31 -6.88
N LYS A 14 7.46 -0.36 -6.06
CA LYS A 14 8.39 -1.49 -6.04
C LYS A 14 7.70 -2.81 -5.70
N LYS A 15 6.77 -2.82 -4.75
CA LYS A 15 5.97 -4.00 -4.38
C LYS A 15 5.13 -4.47 -5.58
N LEU A 16 4.32 -3.58 -6.15
CA LEU A 16 3.47 -3.88 -7.32
C LEU A 16 4.28 -4.38 -8.52
N ARG A 17 5.46 -3.79 -8.77
CA ARG A 17 6.37 -4.24 -9.83
C ARG A 17 6.85 -5.67 -9.62
N LYS A 18 7.23 -6.01 -8.39
CA LYS A 18 7.67 -7.37 -8.05
C LYS A 18 6.54 -8.38 -8.16
N ASP A 19 5.34 -8.00 -7.73
CA ASP A 19 4.14 -8.86 -7.83
C ASP A 19 3.78 -9.14 -9.30
N ALA A 20 4.02 -8.18 -10.21
CA ALA A 20 3.92 -8.37 -11.66
C ALA A 20 5.10 -9.12 -12.30
N GLY A 21 6.12 -9.53 -11.53
CA GLY A 21 7.30 -10.23 -12.03
C GLY A 21 8.19 -9.39 -12.96
N PHE A 22 8.22 -8.07 -12.78
CA PHE A 22 8.99 -7.15 -13.65
C PHE A 22 10.33 -6.74 -13.02
N THR A 23 11.37 -6.66 -13.84
CA THR A 23 12.60 -5.89 -13.52
C THR A 23 12.31 -4.39 -13.62
N GLN A 24 13.22 -3.55 -13.09
CA GLN A 24 13.07 -2.10 -13.25
C GLN A 24 13.06 -1.70 -14.73
N ASP A 25 13.93 -2.31 -15.54
CA ASP A 25 14.07 -2.09 -16.98
C ASP A 25 12.80 -2.50 -17.72
N LYS A 26 12.21 -3.66 -17.35
CA LYS A 26 10.96 -4.12 -17.95
C LYS A 26 9.80 -3.17 -17.64
N LEU A 27 9.72 -2.64 -16.43
CA LEU A 27 8.73 -1.62 -16.09
C LEU A 27 9.00 -0.32 -16.84
N ALA A 28 10.25 0.11 -16.92
CA ALA A 28 10.67 1.32 -17.62
C ALA A 28 10.25 1.30 -19.09
N VAL A 29 10.54 0.19 -19.80
CA VAL A 29 10.13 -0.02 -21.19
C VAL A 29 8.59 0.02 -21.32
N LYS A 30 7.87 -0.71 -20.47
CA LYS A 30 6.39 -0.76 -20.53
C LYS A 30 5.73 0.58 -20.22
N ALA A 31 6.32 1.39 -19.34
CA ALA A 31 5.79 2.69 -18.96
C ALA A 31 6.32 3.83 -19.85
N SER A 32 7.18 3.52 -20.83
CA SER A 32 7.88 4.52 -21.67
C SER A 32 8.61 5.57 -20.83
N ILE A 33 9.35 5.10 -19.82
CA ILE A 33 10.15 5.91 -18.87
C ILE A 33 11.60 5.41 -18.92
N HIS A 34 12.56 6.30 -18.70
CA HIS A 34 13.97 5.91 -18.62
C HIS A 34 14.23 5.06 -17.36
N GLU A 35 14.95 3.95 -17.49
CA GLU A 35 15.18 2.97 -16.40
C GLU A 35 15.68 3.59 -15.09
N LYS A 36 16.69 4.47 -15.18
CA LYS A 36 17.21 5.26 -14.05
C LYS A 36 16.11 5.95 -13.23
N TYR A 37 15.05 6.47 -13.88
CA TYR A 37 13.95 7.15 -13.18
C TYR A 37 13.13 6.16 -12.37
N ILE A 38 12.86 4.95 -12.87
CA ILE A 38 12.16 3.91 -12.08
C ILE A 38 12.92 3.63 -10.78
N GLY A 39 14.24 3.46 -10.86
CA GLY A 39 15.06 3.26 -9.67
C GLY A 39 15.01 4.43 -8.68
N GLN A 40 15.09 5.67 -9.17
CA GLN A 40 15.00 6.87 -8.33
C GLN A 40 13.61 7.06 -7.70
N ILE A 41 12.54 6.76 -8.44
CA ILE A 41 11.15 6.78 -7.95
C ILE A 41 10.98 5.74 -6.84
N GLU A 42 11.43 4.51 -7.04
CA GLU A 42 11.28 3.43 -6.05
C GLU A 42 12.03 3.70 -4.74
N ARG A 43 13.13 4.46 -4.81
CA ARG A 43 13.89 4.89 -3.63
C ARG A 43 13.36 6.20 -3.01
N GLY A 44 12.39 6.86 -3.63
CA GLY A 44 11.85 8.14 -3.20
C GLY A 44 12.84 9.30 -3.34
N GLU A 45 13.78 9.21 -4.28
CA GLU A 45 14.85 10.21 -4.50
C GLU A 45 14.38 11.41 -5.33
N ILE A 46 13.34 11.22 -6.14
CA ILE A 46 12.78 12.26 -7.01
C ILE A 46 11.27 12.40 -6.79
N ASN A 47 10.79 13.64 -6.86
CA ASN A 47 9.36 13.90 -6.98
C ASN A 47 8.95 13.67 -8.45
N THR A 48 7.91 12.89 -8.68
CA THR A 48 7.49 12.49 -10.03
C THR A 48 6.11 13.03 -10.34
N THR A 49 5.85 13.29 -11.63
CA THR A 49 4.56 13.82 -12.05
C THR A 49 3.46 12.76 -11.97
N ILE A 50 2.22 13.21 -11.77
CA ILE A 50 1.04 12.33 -11.81
C ILE A 50 0.95 11.58 -13.16
N GLU A 51 1.35 12.22 -14.26
CA GLU A 51 1.43 11.57 -15.58
C GLU A 51 2.39 10.37 -15.58
N THR A 52 3.55 10.50 -14.92
CA THR A 52 4.52 9.41 -14.79
C THR A 52 3.96 8.29 -13.92
N ILE A 53 3.27 8.62 -12.82
CA ILE A 53 2.56 7.63 -11.99
C ILE A 53 1.48 6.91 -12.81
N SER A 54 0.71 7.63 -13.63
CA SER A 54 -0.34 7.06 -14.49
C SER A 54 0.25 6.05 -15.49
N ARG A 55 1.37 6.39 -16.13
CA ARG A 55 2.08 5.46 -17.02
C ARG A 55 2.58 4.22 -16.31
N ILE A 56 3.11 4.35 -15.10
CA ILE A 56 3.53 3.22 -14.25
C ILE A 56 2.31 2.35 -13.89
N ALA A 57 1.20 2.95 -13.48
CA ALA A 57 -0.03 2.24 -13.13
C ALA A 57 -0.55 1.40 -14.32
N ASN A 58 -0.63 2.01 -15.50
CA ASN A 58 -1.03 1.34 -16.74
C ASN A 58 -0.07 0.20 -17.10
N ALA A 59 1.24 0.42 -16.98
CA ALA A 59 2.26 -0.60 -17.26
C ALA A 59 2.16 -1.82 -16.32
N LEU A 60 1.75 -1.59 -15.07
CA LEU A 60 1.54 -2.61 -14.04
C LEU A 60 0.13 -3.22 -14.05
N ASN A 61 -0.78 -2.72 -14.90
CA ASN A 61 -2.19 -3.10 -14.94
C ASN A 61 -2.90 -2.92 -13.59
N VAL A 62 -2.67 -1.77 -12.94
CA VAL A 62 -3.30 -1.38 -11.67
C VAL A 62 -3.86 0.04 -11.78
N THR A 63 -4.68 0.45 -10.80
CA THR A 63 -5.17 1.82 -10.73
C THR A 63 -4.15 2.73 -10.06
N ILE A 64 -4.25 4.05 -10.28
CA ILE A 64 -3.47 5.04 -9.53
C ILE A 64 -3.76 4.92 -8.02
N ALA A 65 -5.00 4.64 -7.64
CA ALA A 65 -5.37 4.43 -6.24
C ALA A 65 -4.60 3.27 -5.59
N ASP A 66 -4.28 2.21 -6.33
CA ASP A 66 -3.48 1.09 -5.81
C ASP A 66 -2.04 1.50 -5.47
N ILE A 67 -1.48 2.46 -6.21
CA ILE A 67 -0.16 3.06 -5.93
C ILE A 67 -0.22 3.95 -4.68
N PHE A 68 -1.29 4.70 -4.50
CA PHE A 68 -1.49 5.56 -3.32
C PHE A 68 -2.11 4.82 -2.13
N ASN A 69 -2.46 3.54 -2.27
CA ASN A 69 -2.92 2.71 -1.16
C ASN A 69 -1.74 2.26 -0.30
N ILE A 70 -1.14 3.25 0.35
CA ILE A 70 0.01 3.14 1.24
C ILE A 70 -0.40 2.96 2.70
N SER A 71 -1.63 2.53 2.91
CA SER A 71 -2.22 2.32 4.22
C SER A 71 -1.65 1.10 4.97
N GLU A 72 -0.64 0.39 4.46
CA GLU A 72 -0.02 -0.69 5.23
C GLU A 72 0.92 -0.09 6.30
N GLY A 73 0.40 0.12 7.51
CA GLY A 73 1.16 0.66 8.63
C GLY A 73 0.35 0.84 9.92
N PRO A 74 0.96 1.42 10.97
CA PRO A 74 0.33 1.63 12.28
C PRO A 74 -1.02 2.34 12.19
N GLU A 75 -1.18 3.26 11.23
CA GLU A 75 -2.41 4.04 11.05
C GLU A 75 -3.60 3.22 10.54
N ARG A 76 -3.39 2.22 9.65
CA ARG A 76 -4.50 1.33 9.25
C ARG A 76 -4.83 0.33 10.33
N LYS A 77 -3.82 -0.20 11.04
CA LYS A 77 -4.06 -1.05 12.21
C LYS A 77 -4.90 -0.29 13.24
N LYS A 78 -4.54 0.97 13.52
CA LYS A 78 -5.30 1.88 14.39
C LYS A 78 -6.72 2.12 13.88
N LYS A 79 -6.89 2.38 12.59
CA LYS A 79 -8.22 2.55 11.97
C LYS A 79 -9.10 1.31 12.12
N ILE A 80 -8.55 0.11 11.85
CA ILE A 80 -9.26 -1.16 12.01
C ILE A 80 -9.66 -1.37 13.48
N ILE A 81 -8.74 -1.13 14.43
CA ILE A 81 -9.04 -1.26 15.86
C ILE A 81 -10.16 -0.30 16.28
N ILE A 82 -10.11 0.97 15.86
CA ILE A 82 -11.15 1.96 16.17
C ILE A 82 -12.50 1.51 15.63
N GLU A 83 -12.55 1.03 14.38
CA GLU A 83 -13.77 0.55 13.75
C GLU A 83 -14.35 -0.68 14.45
N ILE A 84 -13.50 -1.63 14.85
CA ILE A 84 -13.91 -2.80 15.63
C ILE A 84 -14.45 -2.36 16.99
N THR A 85 -13.72 -1.51 17.71
CA THR A 85 -14.13 -1.03 19.05
C THR A 85 -15.49 -0.31 19.01
N ASP A 86 -15.74 0.55 18.02
CA ASP A 86 -17.04 1.24 17.87
C ASP A 86 -18.19 0.27 17.56
N LYS A 87 -17.95 -0.76 16.74
CA LYS A 87 -18.96 -1.78 16.45
C LYS A 87 -19.27 -2.64 17.66
N LEU A 88 -18.24 -3.04 18.42
CA LEU A 88 -18.36 -3.89 19.60
C LEU A 88 -18.98 -3.16 20.79
N SER A 89 -18.69 -1.87 20.99
CA SER A 89 -19.24 -1.09 22.12
C SER A 89 -20.76 -0.99 22.16
N LYS A 90 -21.43 -1.26 21.03
CA LYS A 90 -22.89 -1.22 20.85
C LYS A 90 -23.55 -2.60 20.95
N GLN A 91 -22.78 -3.68 21.16
CA GLN A 91 -23.31 -5.04 21.21
C GLN A 91 -23.67 -5.48 22.64
N SER A 92 -24.50 -6.51 22.75
CA SER A 92 -24.83 -7.15 24.02
C SER A 92 -23.66 -7.97 24.56
N ILE A 93 -23.66 -8.21 25.88
CA ILE A 93 -22.61 -8.96 26.58
C ILE A 93 -22.43 -10.36 25.99
N GLU A 94 -23.52 -11.05 25.65
CA GLU A 94 -23.49 -12.41 25.10
C GLU A 94 -22.76 -12.48 23.75
N LYS A 95 -22.92 -11.44 22.92
CA LYS A 95 -22.20 -11.32 21.65
C LYS A 95 -20.72 -11.00 21.88
N LEU A 96 -20.41 -10.16 22.87
CA LEU A 96 -19.03 -9.85 23.23
C LEU A 96 -18.28 -11.08 23.76
N ASP A 97 -18.94 -11.93 24.54
CA ASP A 97 -18.37 -13.19 25.00
C ASP A 97 -18.06 -14.15 23.85
N LEU A 98 -18.95 -14.23 22.85
CA LEU A 98 -18.67 -15.00 21.64
C LEU A 98 -17.45 -14.45 20.91
N VAL A 99 -17.37 -13.14 20.69
CA VAL A 99 -16.21 -12.50 20.06
C VAL A 99 -14.93 -12.77 20.85
N ASN A 100 -14.98 -12.69 22.19
CA ASN A 100 -13.83 -12.94 23.04
C ASN A 100 -13.32 -14.39 22.93
N ARG A 101 -14.21 -15.38 22.81
CA ARG A 101 -13.82 -16.77 22.54
C ARG A 101 -13.08 -16.91 21.20
N VAL A 102 -13.64 -16.35 20.13
CA VAL A 102 -13.03 -16.40 18.79
C VAL A 102 -11.68 -15.68 18.77
N VAL A 103 -11.58 -14.51 19.42
CA VAL A 103 -10.31 -13.76 19.49
C VAL A 103 -9.24 -14.56 20.22
N LYS A 104 -9.57 -15.28 21.30
CA LYS A 104 -8.63 -16.17 21.98
C LYS A 104 -8.10 -17.27 21.05
N GLU A 105 -9.00 -17.94 20.33
CA GLU A 105 -8.60 -18.99 19.36
C GLU A 105 -7.71 -18.47 18.23
N ILE A 106 -7.87 -17.20 17.82
CA ILE A 106 -7.06 -16.60 16.75
C ILE A 106 -5.69 -16.10 17.27
N CYS A 107 -5.59 -15.75 18.55
CA CYS A 107 -4.39 -15.14 19.15
C CYS A 107 -3.49 -16.12 19.92
N GLU A 108 -3.93 -17.35 20.10
CA GLU A 108 -3.13 -18.50 20.57
C GLU A 108 -2.38 -19.16 19.39
#